data_AF-A0A953RV40-F1
#
_entry.id   AF-A0A953RV40-F1
#
_cell.length_a   1.000
_cell.length_b   1.000
_cell.length_c   1.000
_cell.angle_alpha   90.00
_cell.angle_beta   90.00
_cell.angle_gamma   90.00
#
_symmetry.space_group_name_H-M   'P 1'
#
loop_
_entity.id
_entity.type
_entity.pdbx_description
1 polymer ?
#
loop_
_entity_poly.entity_id
_entity_poly.type
_entity_poly.pdbx_seq_one_letter_code
_entity_poly.pdbx_strand_id
1 'polypeptide(L)'
;MQDWGFAQSQPSEQLARLHHFSMCKVEPDREIEMTITVKEFFTPKDPAMPFFAEADKQTNQKVAPFTPCGWGRTMLEALEECVRAVNRFPYQG
;
A
#
# COMPACT_ATOMS: atom_id res chain seq x y z
N MET A 1 5.89 -8.02 -21.54
CA MET A 1 7.21 -7.48 -21.16
C MET A 1 6.95 -6.16 -20.45
N GLN A 2 7.62 -5.90 -19.33
CA GLN A 2 7.44 -4.64 -18.60
C GLN A 2 8.52 -3.67 -19.05
N ASP A 3 8.25 -2.94 -20.13
CA ASP A 3 9.26 -2.13 -20.83
C ASP A 3 9.79 -0.97 -19.97
N TRP A 4 9.07 -0.59 -18.93
CA TRP A 4 9.51 0.39 -17.95
C TRP A 4 10.69 -0.09 -17.09
N GLY A 5 10.96 -1.40 -17.04
CA GLY A 5 12.10 -1.98 -16.34
C GLY A 5 13.45 -1.57 -16.90
N PHE A 6 13.52 -1.23 -18.20
CA PHE A 6 14.76 -0.72 -18.83
C PHE A 6 15.22 0.61 -18.23
N ALA A 7 14.33 1.33 -17.53
CA ALA A 7 14.72 2.54 -16.80
C ALA A 7 15.52 2.25 -15.52
N GLN A 8 15.50 1.01 -15.00
CA GLN A 8 16.24 0.66 -13.80
C GLN A 8 17.70 0.33 -14.14
N SER A 9 18.60 1.27 -13.81
CA SER A 9 20.05 1.05 -13.92
C SER A 9 20.67 0.41 -12.68
N GLN A 10 20.11 0.70 -11.49
CA GLN A 10 20.59 0.19 -10.20
C GLN A 10 19.45 -0.52 -9.45
N PRO A 11 19.53 -1.85 -9.21
CA PRO A 11 18.52 -2.58 -8.46
C PRO A 11 18.26 -2.04 -7.04
N SER A 12 19.29 -1.49 -6.38
CA SER A 12 19.21 -0.93 -5.03
C SER A 12 18.26 0.27 -4.90
N GLU A 13 18.01 0.98 -6.00
CA GLU A 13 17.07 2.12 -6.03
C GLU A 13 15.61 1.68 -5.90
N GLN A 14 15.32 0.37 -6.06
CA GLN A 14 13.97 -0.18 -5.93
C GLN A 14 12.93 0.58 -6.78
N LEU A 15 13.23 0.74 -8.08
CA LEU A 15 12.30 1.37 -9.01
C LEU A 15 10.96 0.63 -8.98
N ALA A 16 9.89 1.38 -8.78
CA ALA A 16 8.55 0.86 -8.70
C ALA A 16 7.59 1.66 -9.58
N ARG A 17 6.65 0.94 -10.21
CA ARG A 17 5.47 1.54 -10.82
C ARG A 17 4.39 1.71 -9.75
N LEU A 18 3.79 2.89 -9.71
CA LEU A 18 2.77 3.23 -8.72
C LEU A 18 1.37 3.07 -9.30
N HIS A 19 0.50 2.42 -8.55
CA HIS A 19 -0.93 2.31 -8.83
C HIS A 19 -1.68 2.98 -7.68
N HIS A 20 -2.58 3.91 -8.00
CA HIS A 20 -3.33 4.67 -6.99
C HIS A 20 -4.77 4.17 -6.95
N PHE A 21 -5.26 3.95 -5.75
CA PHE A 21 -6.63 3.58 -5.45
C PHE A 21 -7.16 4.53 -4.37
N SER A 22 -8.48 4.72 -4.32
CA SER A 22 -9.11 5.43 -3.22
C SER A 22 -10.12 4.52 -2.53
N MET A 23 -10.33 4.76 -1.24
CA MET A 23 -11.43 4.17 -0.49
C MET A 23 -11.96 5.16 0.54
N CYS A 24 -13.24 5.05 0.88
CA CYS A 24 -13.84 5.78 1.97
C CYS A 24 -14.02 4.85 3.17
N LYS A 25 -13.32 5.13 4.28
CA LYS A 25 -13.53 4.46 5.56
C LYS A 25 -14.68 5.16 6.28
N VAL A 26 -15.73 4.41 6.57
CA VAL A 26 -16.91 4.92 7.30
C VAL A 26 -16.75 4.63 8.79
N GLU A 27 -16.82 5.67 9.61
CA GLU A 27 -16.89 5.63 11.07
C GLU A 27 -18.23 6.21 11.54
N PRO A 28 -18.66 6.00 12.82
CA PRO A 28 -20.00 6.40 13.27
C PRO A 28 -20.39 7.85 12.97
N ASP A 29 -19.43 8.78 13.03
CA ASP A 29 -19.69 10.22 12.91
C ASP A 29 -19.04 10.86 11.67
N ARG A 30 -18.33 10.07 10.84
CA ARG A 30 -17.56 10.63 9.73
C ARG A 30 -17.20 9.62 8.64
N GLU A 31 -16.96 10.17 7.47
CA GLU A 31 -16.36 9.51 6.33
C GLU A 31 -14.91 9.99 6.16
N ILE A 32 -13.98 9.05 5.99
CA ILE A 32 -12.55 9.33 5.84
C ILE A 32 -12.10 8.79 4.48
N GLU A 33 -11.89 9.70 3.54
CA GLU A 33 -11.28 9.36 2.26
C GLU A 33 -9.79 9.05 2.46
N MET A 34 -9.34 7.93 1.92
CA MET A 34 -7.96 7.45 1.97
C MET A 34 -7.50 7.10 0.56
N THR A 35 -6.26 7.45 0.24
CA THR A 35 -5.57 7.00 -0.97
C THR A 35 -4.65 5.84 -0.62
N ILE A 36 -4.74 4.75 -1.37
CA ILE A 36 -3.84 3.62 -1.28
C ILE A 36 -2.92 3.63 -2.50
N THR A 37 -1.62 3.61 -2.26
CA THR A 37 -0.60 3.47 -3.30
C THR A 37 -0.04 2.05 -3.27
N VAL A 38 -0.17 1.32 -4.38
CA VAL A 38 0.51 0.04 -4.60
C VAL A 38 1.78 0.27 -5.41
N LYS A 39 2.92 -0.10 -4.84
CA LYS A 39 4.25 -0.10 -5.44
C LYS A 39 4.51 -1.49 -6.03
N GLU A 40 4.62 -1.55 -7.36
CA GLU A 40 5.05 -2.74 -8.09
C GLU A 40 6.54 -2.60 -8.40
N PHE A 41 7.38 -3.34 -7.70
CA PHE A 41 8.83 -3.26 -7.86
C PHE A 41 9.31 -4.06 -9.07
N PHE A 42 10.21 -3.48 -9.87
CA PHE A 42 10.81 -4.22 -11.00
C PHE A 42 11.77 -5.29 -10.51
N THR A 43 12.67 -4.91 -9.59
CA THR A 43 13.57 -5.83 -8.91
C THR A 43 13.24 -5.82 -7.41
N PRO A 44 12.27 -6.63 -6.95
CA PRO A 44 11.90 -6.70 -5.55
C PRO A 44 13.02 -7.35 -4.72
N LYS A 45 13.11 -6.96 -3.43
CA LYS A 45 14.04 -7.58 -2.48
C LYS A 45 13.67 -9.04 -2.20
N ASP A 46 12.37 -9.32 -2.08
CA ASP A 46 11.81 -10.65 -2.00
C ASP A 46 11.05 -10.94 -3.30
N PRO A 47 11.53 -11.87 -4.15
CA PRO A 47 10.84 -12.26 -5.38
C PRO A 47 9.40 -12.76 -5.18
N ALA A 48 9.06 -13.24 -3.98
CA ALA A 48 7.70 -13.68 -3.65
C ALA A 48 6.76 -12.52 -3.31
N MET A 49 7.28 -11.29 -3.11
CA MET A 49 6.49 -10.12 -2.71
C MET A 49 6.83 -8.89 -3.58
N PRO A 50 6.49 -8.91 -4.88
CA PRO A 50 6.77 -7.78 -5.77
C PRO A 50 5.85 -6.56 -5.56
N PHE A 51 4.73 -6.71 -4.84
CA PHE A 51 3.76 -5.64 -4.61
C PHE A 51 3.69 -5.24 -3.14
N PHE A 52 3.76 -3.93 -2.88
CA PHE A 52 3.55 -3.33 -1.57
C PHE A 52 2.50 -2.24 -1.64
N ALA A 53 1.43 -2.37 -0.87
CA ALA A 53 0.38 -1.38 -0.74
C ALA A 53 0.52 -0.62 0.59
N GLU A 54 0.25 0.68 0.57
CA GLU A 54 0.30 1.56 1.74
C GLU A 54 -0.76 2.66 1.61
N ALA A 55 -1.47 2.96 2.69
CA ALA A 55 -2.41 4.07 2.75
C ALA A 55 -1.72 5.39 3.10
N ASP A 56 -2.23 6.50 2.57
CA ASP A 56 -1.74 7.86 2.82
C ASP A 56 -1.98 8.35 4.27
N LYS A 57 -2.93 7.73 4.96
CA LYS A 57 -3.36 8.10 6.31
C LYS A 57 -3.10 7.02 7.34
N GLN A 58 -2.67 7.44 8.53
CA GLN A 58 -2.45 6.56 9.67
C GLN A 58 -3.75 6.24 10.40
N THR A 59 -3.90 5.00 10.85
CA THR A 59 -4.92 4.58 11.83
C THR A 59 -4.25 4.39 13.18
N ASN A 60 -5.01 4.31 14.28
CA ASN A 60 -4.41 4.24 15.62
C ASN A 60 -4.70 2.92 16.34
N GLN A 61 -3.64 2.29 16.85
CA GLN A 61 -3.71 1.11 17.72
C GLN A 61 -3.82 1.48 19.21
N LYS A 62 -4.58 2.53 19.56
CA LYS A 62 -4.67 3.16 20.90
C LYS A 62 -3.38 3.79 21.43
N VAL A 63 -2.22 3.19 21.19
CA VAL A 63 -0.92 3.55 21.80
C VAL A 63 0.05 4.14 20.77
N ALA A 64 -0.05 3.74 19.50
CA ALA A 64 0.86 4.19 18.44
C ALA A 64 0.12 4.36 17.10
N PRO A 65 0.47 5.40 16.31
CA PRO A 65 0.06 5.50 14.93
C PRO A 65 0.55 4.30 14.11
N PHE A 66 -0.30 3.80 13.23
CA PHE A 66 -0.02 2.69 12.33
C PHE A 66 -0.44 3.08 10.92
N THR A 67 0.50 3.05 9.99
CA THR A 67 0.19 3.21 8.56
C THR A 67 -0.30 1.87 8.02
N PRO A 68 -1.57 1.76 7.59
CA PRO A 68 -2.08 0.55 6.96
C PRO A 68 -1.26 0.19 5.72
N CYS A 69 -0.83 -1.07 5.64
CA CYS A 69 -0.02 -1.56 4.54
C CYS A 69 -0.23 -3.06 4.33
N GLY A 70 0.25 -3.58 3.19
CA GLY A 70 0.15 -5.00 2.83
C GLY A 70 1.14 -5.39 1.73
N TRP A 71 1.69 -6.59 1.82
CA TRP A 71 2.51 -7.20 0.76
C TRP A 71 1.70 -8.26 0.01
N GLY A 72 1.98 -8.45 -1.28
CA GLY A 72 1.30 -9.46 -2.08
C GLY A 72 2.13 -9.97 -3.26
N ARG A 73 1.78 -11.17 -3.74
CA ARG A 73 2.31 -11.73 -4.99
C ARG A 73 1.70 -11.05 -6.21
N THR A 74 0.51 -10.48 -6.01
CA THR A 74 -0.22 -9.70 -7.01
C THR A 74 -0.59 -8.33 -6.44
N MET A 75 -0.89 -7.38 -7.34
CA MET A 75 -1.41 -6.06 -6.96
C MET A 75 -2.68 -6.15 -6.12
N LEU A 76 -3.58 -7.07 -6.47
CA LEU A 76 -4.85 -7.27 -5.75
C LEU A 76 -4.64 -7.82 -4.35
N GLU A 77 -3.73 -8.78 -4.18
CA GLU A 77 -3.40 -9.31 -2.85
C GLU A 77 -2.83 -8.22 -1.93
N ALA A 78 -1.88 -7.42 -2.43
CA ALA A 78 -1.30 -6.33 -1.64
C ALA A 78 -2.37 -5.29 -1.26
N LEU A 79 -3.22 -4.91 -2.23
CA LEU A 79 -4.33 -3.99 -2.01
C LEU A 79 -5.33 -4.54 -0.98
N GLU A 80 -5.72 -5.81 -1.09
CA GLU A 80 -6.64 -6.47 -0.15
C GLU A 80 -6.09 -6.45 1.28
N GLU A 81 -4.82 -6.81 1.46
CA GLU A 81 -4.16 -6.79 2.77
C GLU A 81 -4.11 -5.37 3.35
N CYS A 82 -3.82 -4.35 2.53
CA CYS A 82 -3.86 -2.96 2.98
C CYS A 82 -5.28 -2.50 3.37
N VAL A 83 -6.31 -2.85 2.59
CA VAL A 83 -7.70 -2.53 2.91
C VAL A 83 -8.15 -3.22 4.20
N ARG A 84 -7.74 -4.48 4.43
CA ARG A 84 -7.96 -5.17 5.71
C ARG A 84 -7.28 -4.44 6.86
N ALA A 85 -6.04 -3.97 6.66
CA ALA A 85 -5.30 -3.20 7.65
C ALA A 85 -5.98 -1.85 7.98
N VAL A 86 -6.51 -1.14 6.97
CA VAL A 86 -7.30 0.11 7.16
C VAL A 86 -8.52 -0.13 8.06
N ASN A 87 -9.21 -1.25 7.85
CA ASN A 87 -10.43 -1.57 8.58
C ASN A 87 -10.17 -2.12 9.99
N ARG A 88 -8.93 -2.50 10.30
CA ARG A 88 -8.56 -3.09 11.59
C ARG A 88 -8.60 -2.10 12.76
N PHE A 89 -8.32 -0.82 12.49
CA PHE A 89 -8.17 0.20 13.52
C PHE A 89 -8.98 1.46 13.19
N PRO A 90 -9.42 2.22 14.21
CA PRO A 90 -10.06 3.52 13.99
C PRO A 90 -9.03 4.54 13.49
N TYR A 91 -9.48 5.49 12.68
CA TYR A 91 -8.76 6.70 12.34
C TYR A 91 -8.86 7.70 13.50
N GLN A 92 -7.81 8.50 13.74
CA GLN A 92 -7.79 9.48 14.85
C GLN A 92 -7.33 10.89 14.45
N GLY A 93 -7.03 11.11 13.17
CA GLY A 93 -6.75 12.45 12.67
C GLY A 93 -8.02 13.17 12.22
#